data_AF-A0A5Q0UR65-F1
#
_entry.id   AF-A0A5Q0UR65-F1
#
_cell.length_a   1.000
_cell.length_b   1.000
_cell.length_c   1.000
_cell.angle_alpha   90.00
_cell.angle_beta   90.00
_cell.angle_gamma   90.00
#
_symmetry.space_group_name_H-M   'P 1'
#
loop_
_entity.id
_entity.type
_entity.pdbx_description
1 polymer ?
#
loop_
_entity_poly.entity_id
_entity_poly.type
_entity_poly.pdbx_seq_one_letter_code
_entity_poly.pdbx_strand_id
1 'polypeptide(L)' 'MRYQSSLFEYEEDLSPLSDAQQEVYEAVEQDGFGVREYARKTGRSPGTVGNLLRRARRRLGGDAA' A
#
# COMPACT_ATOMS: atom_id res chain seq x y z
N MET A 1 -3.70 35.10 1.17
CA MET A 1 -4.07 33.71 1.51
C MET A 1 -2.88 33.02 2.13
N ARG A 2 -2.95 32.58 3.40
CA ARG A 2 -2.01 31.56 3.91
C ARG A 2 -2.60 30.22 3.51
N TYR A 3 -1.91 29.52 2.61
CA TYR A 3 -2.26 28.15 2.26
C TYR A 3 -1.85 27.28 3.45
N GLN A 4 -2.82 26.74 4.18
CA GLN A 4 -2.57 25.75 5.20
C GLN A 4 -2.65 24.40 4.50
N SER A 5 -1.49 23.87 4.13
CA SER A 5 -1.34 22.48 3.70
C SER A 5 -1.85 21.58 4.83
N SER A 6 -3.00 20.95 4.63
CA SER A 6 -3.45 19.90 5.55
C SER A 6 -2.51 18.70 5.41
N LEU A 7 -2.26 17.96 6.47
CA LEU A 7 -1.40 16.76 6.45
C LEU A 7 -1.74 15.77 5.31
N PHE A 8 -3.00 15.78 4.85
CA PHE A 8 -3.52 15.04 3.70
C PHE A 8 -2.84 15.36 2.35
N GLU A 9 -2.13 16.48 2.23
CA GLU A 9 -1.42 16.85 0.99
C GLU A 9 -0.16 15.98 0.74
N TYR A 10 0.22 15.12 1.72
CA TYR A 10 1.36 14.21 1.64
C TYR A 10 0.99 12.72 1.69
N GLU A 11 -0.31 12.37 1.68
CA GLU A 11 -0.71 10.97 1.53
C GLU A 11 -0.43 10.50 0.10
N GLU A 12 0.22 9.33 -0.01
CA GLU A 12 0.50 8.73 -1.31
C GLU A 12 -0.81 8.43 -2.04
N ASP A 13 -0.92 8.81 -3.32
CA ASP A 13 -2.14 8.57 -4.10
C ASP A 13 -2.30 7.07 -4.40
N LEU A 14 -3.16 6.41 -3.62
CA LEU A 14 -3.44 4.98 -3.76
C LEU A 14 -4.62 4.68 -4.70
N SER A 15 -5.24 5.70 -5.31
CA SER A 15 -6.36 5.51 -6.24
C SER A 15 -6.11 4.56 -7.42
N PRO A 16 -4.87 4.33 -7.91
CA PRO A 16 -4.61 3.32 -8.94
C PRO A 16 -4.66 1.85 -8.45
N LEU A 17 -4.74 1.62 -7.13
CA LEU A 17 -4.71 0.29 -6.54
C LEU A 17 -6.11 -0.33 -6.45
N SER A 18 -6.18 -1.66 -6.55
CA SER A 18 -7.39 -2.37 -6.10
C SER A 18 -7.47 -2.34 -4.57
N ASP A 19 -8.66 -2.49 -3.99
CA ASP A 19 -8.88 -2.54 -2.53
C ASP A 19 -7.88 -3.46 -1.81
N ALA A 20 -7.69 -4.70 -2.31
CA ALA A 20 -6.76 -5.66 -1.69
C ALA A 20 -5.27 -5.28 -1.81
N GLN A 21 -4.92 -4.44 -2.78
CA GLN A 21 -3.55 -3.91 -2.94
C GLN A 21 -3.34 -2.72 -2.03
N GLN A 22 -4.32 -1.81 -1.96
CA GLN A 22 -4.32 -0.67 -1.05
C GLN A 22 -4.19 -1.15 0.39
N GLU A 23 -5.06 -2.07 0.81
CA GLU A 23 -5.06 -2.68 2.15
C GLU A 23 -3.69 -3.25 2.55
N VAL A 24 -3.04 -3.98 1.63
CA VAL A 24 -1.72 -4.57 1.87
C VAL A 24 -0.60 -3.52 1.85
N TYR A 25 -0.72 -2.51 0.99
CA TYR A 25 0.26 -1.43 0.88
C TYR A 25 0.28 -0.58 2.14
N GLU A 26 -0.88 -0.11 2.58
CA GLU A 26 -1.04 0.65 3.83
C GLU A 26 -0.49 -0.13 5.02
N ALA A 27 -0.91 -1.40 5.17
CA ALA A 27 -0.46 -2.21 6.29
C ALA A 27 1.07 -2.38 6.34
N VAL A 28 1.73 -2.60 5.19
CA VAL A 28 3.17 -2.91 5.18
C VAL A 28 4.03 -1.64 5.15
N GLU A 29 3.70 -0.66 4.31
CA GLU A 29 4.53 0.53 4.09
C GLU A 29 4.21 1.68 5.05
N GLN A 30 2.95 1.81 5.48
CA GLN A 30 2.51 2.92 6.31
C GLN A 30 2.37 2.51 7.78
N ASP A 31 1.79 1.32 8.05
CA ASP A 31 1.58 0.81 9.41
C ASP A 31 2.73 -0.08 9.93
N GLY A 32 3.69 -0.44 9.06
CA GLY A 32 4.91 -1.15 9.45
C GLY A 32 4.76 -2.66 9.71
N PHE A 33 3.67 -3.29 9.25
CA PHE A 33 3.52 -4.75 9.38
C PHE A 33 4.54 -5.52 8.52
N GLY A 34 5.07 -6.63 9.05
CA GLY A 34 5.79 -7.58 8.20
C GLY A 34 4.84 -8.37 7.29
N VAL A 35 5.24 -8.67 6.05
CA VAL A 35 4.40 -9.44 5.09
C VAL A 35 3.88 -10.77 5.68
N ARG A 36 4.73 -11.52 6.39
CA ARG A 36 4.35 -12.79 7.04
C ARG A 36 3.49 -12.59 8.29
N GLU A 37 3.67 -11.48 8.97
CA GLU A 37 2.83 -11.10 10.12
C GLU A 37 1.42 -10.74 9.65
N TYR A 38 1.33 -9.87 8.65
CA TYR A 38 0.06 -9.47 8.07
C TYR A 38 -0.68 -10.64 7.43
N ALA A 39 0.02 -11.52 6.71
CA ALA A 39 -0.56 -12.74 6.16
C ALA A 39 -1.21 -13.63 7.25
N ARG A 40 -0.55 -13.80 8.40
CA ARG A 40 -1.12 -14.53 9.55
C ARG A 40 -2.33 -13.81 10.13
N LYS A 41 -2.24 -12.49 10.31
CA LYS A 41 -3.33 -11.64 10.83
C LYS A 41 -4.60 -11.74 9.98
N THR A 42 -4.47 -11.80 8.66
CA THR A 42 -5.61 -11.84 7.72
C THR A 42 -5.99 -13.25 7.27
N GLY A 43 -5.35 -14.31 7.76
CA GLY A 43 -5.57 -15.68 7.30
C GLY A 43 -5.23 -15.92 5.82
N ARG A 44 -4.34 -15.11 5.24
CA ARG A 44 -3.89 -15.21 3.83
C ARG A 44 -2.55 -15.95 3.76
N SER A 45 -2.22 -16.49 2.59
CA SER A 45 -0.87 -17.02 2.37
C SER A 45 0.15 -15.86 2.27
N PRO A 46 1.39 -16.02 2.77
CA PRO A 46 2.44 -15.01 2.59
C PRO A 46 2.70 -14.66 1.12
N GLY A 47 2.54 -15.63 0.21
CA GLY A 47 2.67 -15.41 -1.23
C GLY A 47 1.55 -14.53 -1.80
N THR A 48 0.33 -14.64 -1.28
CA THR A 48 -0.78 -13.76 -1.65
C THR A 48 -0.49 -12.32 -1.27
N VAL A 49 -0.12 -12.08 -0.01
CA VAL A 49 0.21 -10.73 0.49
C VAL A 49 1.41 -10.15 -0.27
N GLY A 50 2.48 -10.93 -0.46
CA GLY A 50 3.65 -10.48 -1.22
C GLY A 50 3.33 -10.14 -2.68
N ASN A 51 2.45 -10.90 -3.33
CA ASN A 51 2.02 -10.61 -4.70
C ASN A 51 1.19 -9.33 -4.80
N LEU A 52 0.29 -9.09 -3.85
CA LEU A 52 -0.50 -7.86 -3.77
C LEU A 52 0.43 -6.66 -3.56
N LEU A 53 1.35 -6.73 -2.60
CA LEU A 53 2.31 -5.68 -2.31
C LEU A 53 3.20 -5.34 -3.52
N ARG A 54 3.75 -6.36 -4.18
CA ARG A 54 4.56 -6.16 -5.41
C ARG A 54 3.76 -5.45 -6.51
N ARG A 55 2.50 -5.85 -6.71
CA ARG A 55 1.61 -5.24 -7.72
C ARG A 55 1.21 -3.82 -7.34
N ALA A 56 1.07 -3.53 -6.05
CA ALA A 56 0.82 -2.19 -5.54
C ALA A 56 2.01 -1.26 -5.86
N ARG A 57 3.21 -1.65 -5.42
CA ARG A 57 4.46 -0.91 -5.68
C ARG A 57 4.69 -0.65 -7.17
N ARG A 58 4.38 -1.62 -8.04
CA ARG A 58 4.51 -1.42 -9.50
C ARG A 58 3.57 -0.35 -10.03
N ARG A 59 2.32 -0.31 -9.56
CA ARG A 59 1.33 0.69 -10.02
C ARG A 59 1.68 2.09 -9.54
N LEU A 60 2.11 2.23 -8.28
CA LEU A 60 2.48 3.52 -7.69
C LEU A 60 3.83 4.03 -8.20
N GLY A 61 4.81 3.15 -8.34
CA GLY A 61 6.15 3.50 -8.86
C GLY A 61 6.18 3.82 -10.36
N GLY A 62 5.03 3.71 -11.04
CA GLY A 62 4.91 3.79 -12.49
C GLY A 62 5.62 2.62 -13.17
N ASP A 63 4.90 1.82 -13.95
CA ASP A 63 5.53 1.20 -15.11
C ASP A 63 5.91 2.37 -16.06
N ALA A 64 7.08 2.97 -15.81
CA ALA A 64 7.86 3.69 -16.81
C ALA A 64 8.49 2.62 -17.72
N ALA A 65 7.70 2.09 -18.65
CA ALA A 65 8.15 1.27 -19.76
C ALA A 65 7.26 1.54 -20.98
#